data_AF-A0AAT9HUC4-F1
#
_entry.id   AF-A0AAT9HUC4-F1
#
_cell.length_a   1.000
_cell.length_b   1.000
_cell.length_c   1.000
_cell.angle_alpha   90.00
_cell.angle_beta   90.00
_cell.angle_gamma   90.00
#
_symmetry.space_group_name_H-M   'P 1'
#
loop_
_entity.id
_entity.type
_entity.pdbx_description
1 polymer ?
#
loop_
_entity_poly.entity_id
_entity_poly.type
_entity_poly.pdbx_seq_one_letter_code
_entity_poly.pdbx_strand_id
1 'polypeptide(L)'
;MITHNGDIYGGDGLQDLVVRVGGKLWVYPGDGYGAVNTDRRVELLLPSNAPSPASLTQIVSAGDATGDGRTDFFATVGEEIWAFTGYHGATIDKAIRLSSTPWADRDIVTVADISGDGATDLVYRSDASGRLLFRKGIKAAGGGTDLTSLASAANSADGVDAVYGASGWGSSSIPLLIGTPDVNGDTIPDIWTVRSDGSVRFYAGGKTALSGSGTEIIGQNNHWKTRIAIG
;
A
#
# COMPACT_ATOMS: atom_id res chain seq x y z
N MET A 1 -3.19 -0.01 13.65
CA MET A 1 -2.97 -0.12 12.19
C MET A 1 -3.38 1.19 11.59
N ILE A 2 -2.53 1.77 10.75
CA ILE A 2 -2.68 3.07 10.11
C ILE A 2 -2.34 2.84 8.63
N THR A 3 -3.08 3.45 7.71
CA THR A 3 -2.71 3.56 6.29
C THR A 3 -1.90 4.81 6.07
N HIS A 4 -1.10 4.85 5.02
CA HIS A 4 -0.44 6.06 4.56
C HIS A 4 -0.96 6.41 3.15
N ASN A 5 -0.94 7.69 2.79
CA ASN A 5 -1.00 8.18 1.40
C ASN A 5 -2.35 8.05 0.67
N GLY A 6 -3.49 8.22 1.33
CA GLY A 6 -4.77 8.35 0.62
C GLY A 6 -5.22 9.80 0.55
N ASP A 7 -5.54 10.33 -0.63
CA ASP A 7 -6.46 11.47 -0.78
C ASP A 7 -7.86 10.87 -0.91
N ILE A 8 -8.59 10.87 0.20
CA ILE A 8 -9.80 10.08 0.42
C ILE A 8 -11.01 11.03 0.52
N TYR A 9 -10.81 12.24 1.01
CA TYR A 9 -11.84 13.22 1.33
C TYR A 9 -12.01 14.22 0.18
N GLY A 10 -12.79 13.81 -0.82
CA GLY A 10 -13.26 14.72 -1.87
C GLY A 10 -12.23 15.03 -2.97
N GLY A 11 -11.06 14.38 -2.98
CA GLY A 11 -10.01 14.65 -3.97
C GLY A 11 -9.46 16.06 -3.82
N ASP A 12 -9.36 16.54 -2.58
CA ASP A 12 -9.00 17.93 -2.28
C ASP A 12 -7.48 18.18 -2.36
N GLY A 13 -6.71 17.14 -2.71
CA GLY A 13 -5.26 17.18 -2.81
C GLY A 13 -4.56 17.03 -1.47
N LEU A 14 -5.29 16.71 -0.38
CA LEU A 14 -4.73 16.52 0.95
C LEU A 14 -4.63 15.03 1.31
N GLN A 15 -3.58 14.69 2.04
CA GLN A 15 -3.39 13.33 2.52
C GLN A 15 -4.26 13.07 3.75
N ASP A 16 -5.21 12.16 3.62
CA ASP A 16 -6.03 11.59 4.68
C ASP A 16 -5.44 10.31 5.25
N LEU A 17 -5.96 9.94 6.42
CA LEU A 17 -5.49 8.77 7.16
C LEU A 17 -6.63 7.79 7.43
N VAL A 18 -6.50 6.53 7.01
CA VAL A 18 -7.38 5.46 7.47
C VAL A 18 -6.73 4.74 8.63
N VAL A 19 -7.42 4.63 9.76
CA VAL A 19 -6.89 4.01 10.97
C VAL A 19 -7.89 3.00 11.50
N ARG A 20 -7.36 1.84 11.92
CA ARG A 20 -8.13 0.91 12.73
C ARG A 20 -8.02 1.26 14.21
N VAL A 21 -9.14 1.63 14.82
CA VAL A 21 -9.27 1.91 16.26
C VAL A 21 -10.49 1.19 16.81
N GLY A 22 -10.34 0.46 17.91
CA GLY A 22 -11.46 -0.24 18.57
C GLY A 22 -12.17 -1.26 17.69
N GLY A 23 -11.45 -1.90 16.74
CA GLY A 23 -12.02 -2.87 15.82
C GLY A 23 -12.85 -2.29 14.68
N LYS A 24 -12.78 -0.97 14.44
CA LYS A 24 -13.44 -0.25 13.35
C LYS A 24 -12.41 0.50 12.51
N LEU A 25 -12.74 0.79 11.24
CA LEU A 25 -11.95 1.68 10.39
C LEU A 25 -12.49 3.10 10.48
N TRP A 26 -11.58 4.07 10.46
CA TRP A 26 -11.89 5.49 10.55
C TRP A 26 -11.05 6.24 9.54
N VAL A 27 -11.68 7.10 8.76
CA VAL A 27 -11.01 8.07 7.89
C VAL A 27 -10.86 9.37 8.68
N TYR A 28 -9.64 9.86 8.80
CA TYR A 28 -9.32 11.13 9.40
C TYR A 28 -8.97 12.11 8.29
N PRO A 29 -9.76 13.18 8.11
CA PRO A 29 -9.46 14.20 7.12
C PRO A 29 -8.12 14.87 7.39
N GLY A 30 -7.28 15.00 6.37
CA GLY A 30 -6.07 15.81 6.40
C GLY A 30 -6.42 17.29 6.59
N ASP A 31 -5.53 18.04 7.26
CA ASP A 31 -5.67 19.49 7.37
C ASP A 31 -4.80 20.27 6.37
N GLY A 32 -3.99 19.55 5.59
CA GLY A 32 -3.07 20.09 4.60
C GLY A 32 -1.78 20.69 5.16
N TYR A 33 -1.55 20.58 6.47
CA TYR A 33 -0.34 21.05 7.16
C TYR A 33 0.41 19.89 7.85
N GLY A 34 0.14 18.66 7.44
CA GLY A 34 0.77 17.46 7.99
C GLY A 34 0.12 16.95 9.29
N ALA A 35 -1.10 17.40 9.61
CA ALA A 35 -1.91 16.83 10.68
C ALA A 35 -3.28 16.38 10.14
N VAL A 36 -4.02 15.67 11.00
CA VAL A 36 -5.36 15.17 10.70
C VAL A 36 -6.37 15.67 11.71
N ASN A 37 -7.58 15.93 11.25
CA ASN A 37 -8.67 16.38 12.11
C ASN A 37 -9.35 15.18 12.80
N THR A 38 -9.01 14.96 14.06
CA THR A 38 -9.54 13.86 14.88
C THR A 38 -11.01 14.02 15.26
N ASP A 39 -11.51 15.25 15.31
CA ASP A 39 -12.91 15.57 15.64
C ASP A 39 -13.85 15.38 14.45
N ARG A 40 -13.31 15.34 13.23
CA ARG A 40 -14.05 15.14 11.97
C ARG A 40 -13.88 13.75 11.37
N ARG A 41 -13.35 12.79 12.13
CA ARG A 41 -13.19 11.43 11.60
C ARG A 41 -14.55 10.81 11.25
N VAL A 42 -14.58 10.07 10.16
CA VAL A 42 -15.77 9.34 9.70
C VAL A 42 -15.49 7.86 9.79
N GLU A 43 -16.45 7.06 10.28
CA GLU A 43 -16.32 5.61 10.27
C GLU A 43 -16.38 5.10 8.83
N LEU A 44 -15.39 4.30 8.43
CA LEU A 44 -15.35 3.63 7.13
C LEU A 44 -16.07 2.29 7.24
N LEU A 45 -17.22 2.19 6.60
CA LEU A 45 -18.09 1.02 6.59
C LEU A 45 -17.79 0.13 5.38
N LEU A 46 -17.56 -1.15 5.65
CA LEU A 46 -17.33 -2.18 4.63
C LEU A 46 -18.63 -2.93 4.29
N PRO A 47 -18.80 -3.40 3.04
CA PRO A 47 -19.90 -4.27 2.64
C PRO A 47 -20.02 -5.53 3.50
N SER A 48 -21.22 -6.13 3.57
CA SER A 48 -21.49 -7.29 4.43
C SER A 48 -20.66 -8.54 4.13
N ASN A 49 -20.13 -8.66 2.91
CA ASN A 49 -19.26 -9.78 2.50
C ASN A 49 -17.77 -9.53 2.80
N ALA A 50 -17.41 -8.34 3.27
CA ALA A 50 -16.05 -7.99 3.63
C ALA A 50 -15.62 -8.69 4.94
N PRO A 51 -14.32 -8.93 5.13
CA PRO A 51 -13.79 -9.33 6.42
C PRO A 51 -14.06 -8.24 7.48
N SER A 52 -14.10 -8.64 8.75
CA SER A 52 -14.23 -7.68 9.84
C SER A 52 -13.05 -6.70 9.83
N PRO A 53 -13.27 -5.39 9.99
CA PRO A 53 -12.20 -4.43 10.24
C PRO A 53 -11.20 -4.88 11.33
N ALA A 54 -11.69 -5.57 12.36
CA ALA A 54 -10.88 -6.09 13.46
C ALA A 54 -9.90 -7.20 13.05
N SER A 55 -10.13 -7.89 11.93
CA SER A 55 -9.24 -8.96 11.45
C SER A 55 -8.19 -8.48 10.44
N LEU A 56 -8.28 -7.24 9.94
CA LEU A 56 -7.31 -6.70 8.98
C LEU A 56 -5.89 -6.67 9.57
N THR A 57 -4.91 -7.23 8.90
CA THR A 57 -3.49 -7.14 9.31
C THR A 57 -2.82 -5.92 8.70
N GLN A 58 -3.27 -5.52 7.51
CA GLN A 58 -2.81 -4.32 6.82
C GLN A 58 -3.97 -3.71 6.02
N ILE A 59 -3.92 -2.40 5.79
CA ILE A 59 -4.69 -1.72 4.75
C ILE A 59 -3.81 -0.62 4.14
N VAL A 60 -3.93 -0.40 2.84
CA VAL A 60 -3.22 0.64 2.08
C VAL A 60 -4.18 1.29 1.09
N SER A 61 -3.99 2.60 0.84
CA SER A 61 -4.69 3.31 -0.23
C SER A 61 -4.00 3.01 -1.56
N ALA A 62 -4.78 2.83 -2.62
CA ALA A 62 -4.31 2.59 -3.98
C ALA A 62 -4.64 3.74 -4.96
N GLY A 63 -5.26 4.83 -4.48
CA GLY A 63 -5.86 5.82 -5.36
C GLY A 63 -7.03 5.21 -6.15
N ASP A 64 -7.29 5.71 -7.36
CA ASP A 64 -8.35 5.18 -8.23
C ASP A 64 -7.84 4.01 -9.08
N ALA A 65 -7.84 2.81 -8.50
CA ALA A 65 -7.36 1.60 -9.16
C ALA A 65 -8.36 1.05 -10.19
N THR A 66 -9.65 1.31 -9.98
CA THR A 66 -10.74 0.85 -10.85
C THR A 66 -11.08 1.81 -11.98
N GLY A 67 -10.58 3.04 -11.95
CA GLY A 67 -10.87 4.08 -12.93
C GLY A 67 -12.27 4.70 -12.77
N ASP A 68 -12.88 4.59 -11.59
CA ASP A 68 -14.23 5.08 -11.30
C ASP A 68 -14.24 6.49 -10.67
N GLY A 69 -13.06 7.09 -10.51
CA GLY A 69 -12.85 8.39 -9.90
C GLY A 69 -12.92 8.39 -8.38
N ARG A 70 -12.90 7.22 -7.73
CA ARG A 70 -12.97 7.06 -6.27
C ARG A 70 -11.76 6.31 -5.75
N THR A 71 -11.41 6.60 -4.50
CA THR A 71 -10.28 5.93 -3.86
C THR A 71 -10.62 4.47 -3.56
N ASP A 72 -9.69 3.59 -3.93
CA ASP A 72 -9.70 2.17 -3.68
C ASP A 72 -8.63 1.81 -2.64
N PHE A 73 -8.83 0.71 -1.93
CA PHE A 73 -7.93 0.22 -0.90
C PHE A 73 -7.60 -1.25 -1.10
N PHE A 74 -6.42 -1.66 -0.64
CA PHE A 74 -6.03 -3.05 -0.56
C PHE A 74 -5.73 -3.41 0.89
N ALA A 75 -6.14 -4.60 1.31
CA ALA A 75 -6.00 -5.05 2.69
C ALA A 75 -5.61 -6.52 2.78
N THR A 76 -4.85 -6.87 3.82
CA THR A 76 -4.52 -8.27 4.13
C THR A 76 -5.31 -8.75 5.35
N VAL A 77 -5.69 -10.03 5.34
CA VAL A 77 -6.39 -10.72 6.43
C VAL A 77 -5.87 -12.14 6.54
N GLY A 78 -4.90 -12.37 7.43
CA GLY A 78 -4.27 -13.68 7.54
C GLY A 78 -3.60 -14.08 6.22
N GLU A 79 -4.09 -15.15 5.57
CA GLU A 79 -3.57 -15.58 4.27
C GLU A 79 -4.16 -14.83 3.07
N GLU A 80 -5.19 -14.02 3.29
CA GLU A 80 -5.96 -13.41 2.22
C GLU A 80 -5.49 -11.99 1.88
N ILE A 81 -5.70 -11.61 0.63
CA ILE A 81 -5.68 -10.20 0.18
C ILE A 81 -7.03 -9.82 -0.43
N TRP A 82 -7.47 -8.62 -0.12
CA TRP A 82 -8.74 -8.05 -0.53
C TRP A 82 -8.53 -6.69 -1.20
N ALA A 83 -9.37 -6.37 -2.17
CA ALA A 83 -9.59 -5.03 -2.68
C ALA A 83 -10.93 -4.50 -2.17
N PHE A 84 -10.93 -3.27 -1.68
CA PHE A 84 -12.11 -2.51 -1.26
C PHE A 84 -12.23 -1.31 -2.20
N THR A 85 -13.26 -1.30 -3.05
CA THR A 85 -13.35 -0.34 -4.15
C THR A 85 -14.54 0.61 -4.03
N GLY A 86 -14.41 1.79 -4.63
CA GLY A 86 -15.50 2.76 -4.74
C GLY A 86 -15.80 3.47 -3.41
N TYR A 87 -14.77 3.96 -2.72
CA TYR A 87 -14.98 4.74 -1.51
C TYR A 87 -15.75 6.03 -1.80
N HIS A 88 -16.80 6.28 -1.01
CA HIS A 88 -17.64 7.46 -1.17
C HIS A 88 -17.93 8.14 0.18
N GLY A 89 -16.87 8.57 0.86
CA GLY A 89 -16.93 9.43 2.04
C GLY A 89 -17.22 8.72 3.38
N ALA A 90 -17.90 7.59 3.37
CA ALA A 90 -18.13 6.77 4.57
C ALA A 90 -18.16 5.27 4.29
N THR A 91 -18.30 4.87 3.04
CA THR A 91 -18.68 3.51 2.64
C THR A 91 -17.84 3.06 1.46
N ILE A 92 -17.58 1.76 1.40
CA ILE A 92 -16.99 1.06 0.25
C ILE A 92 -18.13 0.40 -0.53
N ASP A 93 -18.09 0.50 -1.86
CA ASP A 93 -19.10 -0.12 -2.73
C ASP A 93 -18.93 -1.63 -2.83
N LYS A 94 -17.68 -2.10 -3.02
CA LYS A 94 -17.40 -3.53 -3.21
C LYS A 94 -16.22 -4.00 -2.38
N ALA A 95 -16.35 -5.20 -1.83
CA ALA A 95 -15.24 -5.95 -1.24
C ALA A 95 -15.00 -7.21 -2.08
N ILE A 96 -13.79 -7.34 -2.61
CA ILE A 96 -13.39 -8.39 -3.54
C ILE A 96 -12.20 -9.12 -2.94
N ARG A 97 -12.34 -10.42 -2.64
CA ARG A 97 -11.19 -11.24 -2.25
C ARG A 97 -10.39 -11.57 -3.50
N LEU A 98 -9.18 -11.03 -3.61
CA LEU A 98 -8.31 -11.28 -4.75
C LEU A 98 -7.62 -12.64 -4.61
N SER A 99 -7.15 -12.99 -3.42
CA SER A 99 -6.60 -14.32 -3.15
C SER A 99 -6.88 -14.76 -1.71
N SER A 100 -6.98 -16.08 -1.51
CA SER A 100 -7.09 -16.70 -0.19
C SER A 100 -5.74 -17.13 0.41
N THR A 101 -4.65 -17.07 -0.37
CA THR A 101 -3.28 -17.48 0.02
C THR A 101 -2.26 -16.91 -0.97
N PRO A 102 -0.94 -16.79 -0.66
CA PRO A 102 -0.29 -16.95 0.64
C PRO A 102 0.14 -15.61 1.21
N TRP A 103 -0.77 -14.85 1.84
CA TRP A 103 -0.46 -13.51 2.38
C TRP A 103 -0.03 -13.49 3.84
N ALA A 104 0.14 -14.65 4.48
CA ALA A 104 0.54 -14.72 5.90
C ALA A 104 1.93 -14.12 6.19
N ASP A 105 2.86 -14.21 5.23
CA ASP A 105 4.25 -13.73 5.34
C ASP A 105 4.53 -12.54 4.39
N ARG A 106 3.48 -11.87 3.92
CA ARG A 106 3.56 -10.81 2.91
C ARG A 106 2.97 -9.51 3.39
N ASP A 107 3.67 -8.43 3.06
CA ASP A 107 3.21 -7.06 3.31
C ASP A 107 3.09 -6.30 2.00
N ILE A 108 2.00 -5.56 1.85
CA ILE A 108 1.82 -4.64 0.74
C ILE A 108 2.74 -3.43 0.96
N VAL A 109 3.55 -3.08 -0.05
CA VAL A 109 4.45 -1.92 0.03
C VAL A 109 3.88 -0.74 -0.72
N THR A 110 3.52 -0.95 -1.99
CA THR A 110 2.98 0.08 -2.88
C THR A 110 1.89 -0.53 -3.76
N VAL A 111 0.80 0.21 -3.95
CA VAL A 111 -0.26 -0.11 -4.92
C VAL A 111 -0.55 1.15 -5.74
N ALA A 112 -0.01 1.20 -6.95
CA ALA A 112 -0.05 2.37 -7.84
C ALA A 112 0.41 1.97 -9.25
N ASP A 113 0.27 2.84 -10.25
CA ASP A 113 0.91 2.63 -11.56
C ASP A 113 2.41 2.87 -11.45
N ILE A 114 3.18 1.79 -11.32
CA ILE A 114 4.63 1.82 -11.09
C ILE A 114 5.37 1.64 -12.41
N SER A 115 4.84 0.77 -13.28
CA SER A 115 5.40 0.50 -14.60
C SER A 115 5.13 1.62 -15.61
N GLY A 116 4.14 2.49 -15.35
CA GLY A 116 3.73 3.58 -16.22
C GLY A 116 2.90 3.11 -17.41
N ASP A 117 2.21 1.97 -17.30
CA ASP A 117 1.34 1.44 -18.36
C ASP A 117 -0.14 1.82 -18.18
N GLY A 118 -0.45 2.59 -17.13
CA GLY A 118 -1.77 3.08 -16.80
C GLY A 118 -2.64 2.05 -16.09
N ALA A 119 -2.08 0.92 -15.66
CA ALA A 119 -2.70 -0.02 -14.74
C ALA A 119 -2.05 0.10 -13.35
N THR A 120 -2.83 -0.14 -12.31
CA THR A 120 -2.34 -0.25 -10.94
C THR A 120 -1.55 -1.54 -10.80
N ASP A 121 -0.30 -1.40 -10.38
CA ASP A 121 0.59 -2.48 -10.05
C ASP A 121 0.68 -2.69 -8.52
N LEU A 122 1.30 -3.79 -8.11
CA LEU A 122 1.50 -4.16 -6.71
C LEU A 122 2.95 -4.50 -6.44
N VAL A 123 3.60 -3.72 -5.57
CA VAL A 123 4.87 -4.10 -4.94
C VAL A 123 4.59 -4.61 -3.54
N TYR A 124 5.11 -5.79 -3.23
CA TYR A 124 4.92 -6.42 -1.93
C TYR A 124 6.20 -7.08 -1.43
N ARG A 125 6.36 -7.15 -0.12
CA ARG A 125 7.42 -7.89 0.55
C ARG A 125 7.02 -9.35 0.71
N SER A 126 7.97 -10.27 0.55
CA SER A 126 7.82 -11.65 1.00
C SER A 126 8.94 -12.00 1.98
N ASP A 127 8.58 -12.31 3.23
CA ASP A 127 9.55 -12.71 4.25
C ASP A 127 10.15 -14.09 3.96
N ALA A 128 9.41 -15.02 3.34
CA ALA A 128 9.96 -16.31 2.91
C ALA A 128 11.14 -16.17 1.93
N SER A 129 11.12 -15.16 1.07
CA SER A 129 12.22 -14.93 0.11
C SER A 129 13.19 -13.83 0.53
N GLY A 130 12.80 -12.96 1.46
CA GLY A 130 13.55 -11.76 1.84
C GLY A 130 13.65 -10.71 0.72
N ARG A 131 12.67 -10.69 -0.20
CA ARG A 131 12.64 -9.84 -1.41
C ARG A 131 11.46 -8.88 -1.41
N LEU A 132 11.57 -7.84 -2.25
CA LEU A 132 10.40 -7.18 -2.81
C LEU A 132 10.07 -7.80 -4.16
N LEU A 133 8.80 -8.07 -4.38
CA LEU A 133 8.25 -8.62 -5.61
C LEU A 133 7.33 -7.59 -6.25
N PHE A 134 7.34 -7.56 -7.58
CA PHE A 134 6.56 -6.65 -8.41
C PHE A 134 5.57 -7.45 -9.24
N ARG A 135 4.29 -7.19 -9.04
CA ARG A 135 3.19 -7.77 -9.81
C ARG A 135 2.57 -6.69 -10.66
N LYS A 136 2.68 -6.84 -11.98
CA LYS A 136 2.12 -5.90 -12.94
C LYS A 136 0.62 -6.09 -13.13
N GLY A 137 -0.12 -5.00 -13.04
CA GLY A 137 -1.54 -4.91 -13.34
C GLY A 137 -1.80 -5.14 -14.83
N ILE A 138 -3.03 -5.54 -15.17
CA ILE A 138 -3.52 -5.52 -16.55
C ILE A 138 -4.54 -4.39 -16.63
N LYS A 139 -4.39 -3.54 -17.64
CA LYS A 139 -5.37 -2.48 -17.91
C LYS A 139 -6.72 -3.08 -18.26
N ALA A 140 -7.77 -2.69 -17.55
CA ALA A 140 -9.13 -3.11 -17.88
C ALA A 140 -9.66 -2.35 -19.10
N ALA A 141 -10.49 -3.03 -19.90
CA ALA A 141 -11.09 -2.45 -21.11
C ALA A 141 -11.95 -1.21 -20.84
N GLY A 142 -12.52 -1.11 -19.62
CA GLY A 142 -13.37 0.01 -19.19
C GLY A 142 -12.62 1.19 -18.56
N GLY A 143 -11.29 1.14 -18.48
CA GLY A 143 -10.49 2.05 -17.65
C GLY A 143 -10.05 1.38 -16.35
N GLY A 144 -9.02 1.94 -15.72
CA GLY A 144 -8.38 1.37 -14.52
C GLY A 144 -7.76 -0.01 -14.76
N THR A 145 -7.81 -0.84 -13.73
CA THR A 145 -7.12 -2.13 -13.64
C THR A 145 -8.10 -3.30 -13.57
N ASP A 146 -7.81 -4.37 -14.30
CA ASP A 146 -8.43 -5.66 -14.05
C ASP A 146 -7.87 -6.21 -12.73
N LEU A 147 -8.62 -6.02 -11.65
CA LEU A 147 -8.18 -6.43 -10.31
C LEU A 147 -7.86 -7.93 -10.20
N THR A 148 -8.41 -8.78 -11.09
CA THR A 148 -8.06 -10.20 -11.11
C THR A 148 -6.60 -10.45 -11.50
N SER A 149 -5.95 -9.52 -12.19
CA SER A 149 -4.53 -9.58 -12.52
C SER A 149 -3.63 -9.43 -11.29
N LEU A 150 -4.14 -8.80 -10.23
CA LEU A 150 -3.40 -8.60 -8.97
C LEU A 150 -3.56 -9.77 -7.99
N ALA A 151 -4.46 -10.72 -8.28
CA ALA A 151 -4.74 -11.88 -7.45
C ALA A 151 -3.54 -12.84 -7.33
N SER A 152 -2.80 -13.06 -8.42
CA SER A 152 -1.69 -14.01 -8.46
C SER A 152 -0.67 -13.64 -9.52
N ALA A 153 0.54 -14.21 -9.41
CA ALA A 153 1.58 -14.08 -10.42
C ALA A 153 1.09 -14.50 -11.81
N ALA A 154 0.39 -15.63 -11.92
CA ALA A 154 -0.09 -16.17 -13.19
C ALA A 154 -1.14 -15.29 -13.89
N ASN A 155 -1.87 -14.48 -13.13
CA ASN A 155 -2.88 -13.57 -13.68
C ASN A 155 -2.29 -12.20 -14.08
N SER A 156 -1.06 -11.89 -13.64
CA SER A 156 -0.42 -10.61 -13.91
C SER A 156 -0.08 -10.44 -15.39
N ALA A 157 0.21 -9.20 -15.81
CA ALA A 157 0.54 -8.90 -17.21
C ALA A 157 1.68 -9.76 -17.78
N ASP A 158 2.67 -10.09 -16.95
CA ASP A 158 3.84 -10.88 -17.36
C ASP A 158 3.69 -12.37 -17.01
N GLY A 159 2.58 -12.78 -16.37
CA GLY A 159 2.36 -14.15 -15.90
C GLY A 159 3.30 -14.59 -14.77
N VAL A 160 4.08 -13.67 -14.19
CA VAL A 160 5.06 -13.92 -13.13
C VAL A 160 5.22 -12.67 -12.26
N ASP A 161 5.54 -12.87 -10.98
CA ASP A 161 5.99 -11.76 -10.13
C ASP A 161 7.49 -11.51 -10.37
N ALA A 162 7.84 -10.33 -10.84
CA ALA A 162 9.23 -9.92 -11.04
C ALA A 162 9.91 -9.63 -9.69
N VAL A 163 11.24 -9.73 -9.66
CA VAL A 163 12.02 -9.31 -8.50
C VAL A 163 12.21 -7.79 -8.56
N TYR A 164 11.54 -7.07 -7.66
CA TYR A 164 11.69 -5.62 -7.53
C TYR A 164 12.91 -5.25 -6.68
N GLY A 165 13.12 -6.00 -5.59
CA GLY A 165 14.24 -5.82 -4.67
C GLY A 165 14.88 -7.18 -4.37
N ALA A 166 16.16 -7.33 -4.73
CA ALA A 166 16.79 -8.64 -4.87
C ALA A 166 17.00 -9.42 -3.56
N SER A 167 17.33 -8.75 -2.45
CA SER A 167 17.54 -9.38 -1.14
C SER A 167 17.58 -8.34 -0.01
N GLY A 168 17.53 -8.81 1.24
CA GLY A 168 17.68 -7.96 2.44
C GLY A 168 16.45 -7.13 2.78
N TRP A 169 15.29 -7.48 2.22
CA TRP A 169 14.02 -6.77 2.41
C TRP A 169 13.13 -7.38 3.51
N GLY A 170 13.47 -8.57 4.00
CA GLY A 170 12.72 -9.25 5.06
C GLY A 170 12.59 -8.42 6.34
N SER A 171 11.52 -8.65 7.09
CA SER A 171 11.16 -7.92 8.32
C SER A 171 12.25 -7.89 9.39
N SER A 172 13.10 -8.93 9.47
CA SER A 172 14.26 -8.96 10.37
C SER A 172 15.33 -7.92 10.03
N SER A 173 15.44 -7.53 8.76
CA SER A 173 16.42 -6.55 8.26
C SER A 173 15.80 -5.16 8.08
N ILE A 174 14.51 -5.12 7.73
CA ILE A 174 13.73 -3.90 7.53
C ILE A 174 12.45 -4.01 8.36
N PRO A 175 12.48 -3.69 9.66
CA PRO A 175 11.30 -3.78 10.51
C PRO A 175 10.12 -2.92 10.02
N LEU A 176 10.39 -1.79 9.35
CA LEU A 176 9.36 -0.92 8.79
C LEU A 176 9.73 -0.49 7.36
N LEU A 177 8.77 -0.57 6.46
CA LEU A 177 8.84 0.01 5.13
C LEU A 177 7.47 0.54 4.71
N ILE A 178 7.48 1.60 3.90
CA ILE A 178 6.29 2.16 3.27
C ILE A 178 6.60 2.53 1.82
N GLY A 179 5.64 2.35 0.93
CA GLY A 179 5.61 3.03 -0.35
C GLY A 179 5.02 4.42 -0.21
N THR A 180 5.53 5.39 -0.95
CA THR A 180 4.98 6.73 -1.09
C THR A 180 4.66 7.01 -2.55
N PRO A 181 3.83 8.03 -2.86
CA PRO A 181 3.85 8.64 -4.18
C PRO A 181 5.28 9.06 -4.57
N ASP A 182 5.44 9.50 -5.82
CA ASP A 182 6.66 10.14 -6.26
C ASP A 182 6.95 11.39 -5.39
N VAL A 183 8.04 11.35 -4.63
CA VAL A 183 8.50 12.48 -3.79
C VAL A 183 9.80 13.08 -4.30
N ASN A 184 10.33 12.57 -5.42
CA ASN A 184 11.61 12.98 -5.98
C ASN A 184 11.48 13.66 -7.37
N GLY A 185 10.29 13.61 -7.98
CA GLY A 185 9.95 14.23 -9.26
C GLY A 185 10.18 13.36 -10.49
N ASP A 186 10.43 12.06 -10.34
CA ASP A 186 10.70 11.13 -11.45
C ASP A 186 9.46 10.40 -11.98
N THR A 187 8.28 10.71 -11.44
CA THR A 187 6.95 10.14 -11.74
C THR A 187 6.75 8.70 -11.31
N ILE A 188 7.63 8.14 -10.47
CA ILE A 188 7.57 6.76 -10.00
C ILE A 188 7.39 6.76 -8.47
N PRO A 189 6.47 5.93 -7.91
CA PRO A 189 6.35 5.76 -6.47
C PRO A 189 7.66 5.34 -5.78
N ASP A 190 7.99 6.03 -4.69
CA ASP A 190 9.21 5.80 -3.92
C ASP A 190 8.98 4.91 -2.69
N ILE A 191 10.06 4.50 -2.02
CA ILE A 191 9.99 3.69 -0.79
C ILE A 191 10.86 4.28 0.31
N TRP A 192 10.32 4.31 1.53
CA TRP A 192 11.04 4.64 2.75
C TRP A 192 11.16 3.41 3.64
N THR A 193 12.30 3.28 4.32
CA THR A 193 12.58 2.16 5.23
C THR A 193 13.20 2.61 6.53
N VAL A 194 12.90 1.90 7.61
CA VAL A 194 13.75 1.85 8.82
C VAL A 194 14.41 0.47 8.83
N ARG A 195 15.73 0.46 8.84
CA ARG A 195 16.55 -0.76 8.92
C ARG A 195 16.68 -1.24 10.36
N SER A 196 17.05 -2.50 10.56
CA SER A 196 17.20 -3.10 11.89
C SER A 196 18.33 -2.50 12.75
N ASP A 197 19.27 -1.81 12.11
CA ASP A 197 20.30 -0.97 12.76
C ASP A 197 19.78 0.43 13.15
N GLY A 198 18.54 0.76 12.81
CA GLY A 198 17.89 2.04 13.12
C GLY A 198 18.15 3.15 12.12
N SER A 199 18.85 2.89 11.01
CA SER A 199 18.99 3.86 9.92
C SER A 199 17.67 4.03 9.15
N VAL A 200 17.41 5.24 8.67
CA VAL A 200 16.29 5.56 7.77
C VAL A 200 16.82 5.78 6.37
N ARG A 201 16.26 5.06 5.40
CA ARG A 201 16.70 5.12 4.01
C ARG A 201 15.55 5.40 3.05
N PHE A 202 15.87 6.21 2.05
CA PHE A 202 15.03 6.53 0.91
C PHE A 202 15.46 5.69 -0.32
N TYR A 203 14.50 5.15 -1.05
CA TYR A 203 14.71 4.42 -2.29
C TYR A 203 13.90 5.11 -3.38
N ALA A 204 14.61 5.71 -4.34
CA ALA A 204 14.00 6.16 -5.57
C ALA A 204 13.37 4.95 -6.28
N GLY A 205 12.10 5.09 -6.68
CA GLY A 205 11.37 4.06 -7.40
C GLY A 205 12.00 3.68 -8.74
N GLY A 206 11.58 2.55 -9.31
CA GLY A 206 11.91 2.18 -10.68
C GLY A 206 10.75 1.51 -11.37
N LYS A 207 10.61 1.66 -12.69
CA LYS A 207 9.49 1.07 -13.43
C LYS A 207 9.48 -0.47 -13.47
N THR A 208 10.60 -1.09 -13.11
CA THR A 208 10.79 -2.54 -13.21
C THR A 208 11.47 -3.14 -11.98
N ALA A 209 12.42 -2.42 -11.37
CA ALA A 209 13.14 -2.84 -10.18
C ALA A 209 13.71 -1.63 -9.43
N LEU A 210 13.94 -1.80 -8.12
CA LEU A 210 14.76 -0.88 -7.33
C LEU A 210 16.23 -1.11 -7.62
N SER A 211 16.98 -0.02 -7.67
CA SER A 211 18.44 -0.05 -7.83
C SER A 211 19.16 0.41 -6.57
N GLY A 212 20.32 -0.18 -6.30
CA GLY A 212 21.19 0.22 -5.20
C GLY A 212 20.70 -0.15 -3.80
N SER A 213 21.35 0.43 -2.79
CA SER A 213 21.11 0.17 -1.36
C SER A 213 20.25 1.24 -0.67
N GLY A 214 19.69 2.17 -1.45
CA GLY A 214 18.97 3.35 -0.98
C GLY A 214 19.89 4.41 -0.41
N THR A 215 19.42 5.65 -0.43
CA THR A 215 20.10 6.81 0.17
C THR A 215 19.83 6.82 1.66
N GLU A 216 20.89 6.87 2.47
CA GLU A 216 20.76 7.06 3.91
C GLU A 216 20.39 8.51 4.22
N ILE A 217 19.22 8.69 4.81
CA ILE A 217 18.70 10.00 5.21
C ILE A 217 18.97 10.25 6.69
N ILE A 218 18.89 9.19 7.51
CA ILE A 218 19.23 9.22 8.92
C ILE A 218 20.13 8.03 9.22
N GLY A 219 21.27 8.29 9.85
CA GLY A 219 22.17 7.23 10.31
C GLY A 219 21.60 6.39 11.46
N GLN A 220 22.38 5.40 11.90
CA GLN A 220 21.96 4.44 12.93
C GLN A 220 21.48 5.13 14.22
N ASN A 221 20.21 4.91 14.57
CA ASN A 221 19.61 5.47 15.77
C ASN A 221 18.52 4.56 16.33
N ASN A 222 18.68 4.14 17.59
CA ASN A 222 17.73 3.26 18.28
C ASN A 222 16.32 3.85 18.42
N HIS A 223 16.19 5.17 18.34
CA HIS A 223 14.91 5.87 18.38
C HIS A 223 13.92 5.33 17.33
N TRP A 224 14.39 5.11 16.11
CA TRP A 224 13.54 4.70 14.97
C TRP A 224 13.07 3.25 15.06
N LYS A 225 13.83 2.40 15.76
CA LYS A 225 13.49 0.98 15.95
C LYS A 225 12.24 0.75 16.80
N THR A 226 11.81 1.76 17.56
CA THR A 226 10.66 1.68 18.48
C THR A 226 9.41 2.37 17.94
N ARG A 227 9.47 2.92 16.73
CA ARG A 227 8.33 3.59 16.10
C ARG A 227 7.36 2.55 15.55
N ILE A 228 6.07 2.91 15.55
CA ILE A 228 4.99 2.05 15.07
C ILE A 228 4.62 2.34 13.60
N ALA A 229 5.19 3.40 13.02
CA ALA A 229 4.99 3.84 11.65
C ALA A 229 6.12 4.79 11.21
N ILE A 230 6.26 4.97 9.89
CA ILE A 230 7.05 6.02 9.24
C ILE A 230 6.05 6.78 8.35
N GLY A 231 6.13 8.10 8.30
CA GLY A 231 5.25 8.96 7.50
C GLY A 231 5.86 10.34 7.33
#